data_AF-A0A6G3PT05-F1
#
_entry.id   AF-A0A6G3PT05-F1
#
_cell.length_a   1.000
_cell.length_b   1.000
_cell.length_c   1.000
_cell.angle_alpha   90.00
_cell.angle_beta   90.00
_cell.angle_gamma   90.00
#
_symmetry.space_group_name_H-M   'P 1'
#
loop_
_entity.id
_entity.type
_entity.pdbx_description
1 polymer ?
#
loop_
_entity_poly.entity_id
_entity_poly.type
_entity_poly.pdbx_seq_one_letter_code
_entity_poly.pdbx_strand_id
1 'polypeptide(L)'
;MFGRWLGNRGHAGGRGGALAGFQVPRTAGVLSCRVLDPVNEPVQQAEFTVTDSAGRRITGGETDPFGSVLATVPAGDYRLAVTAEGFSPFHGAVTVSEGAHANLGDVTLQVAQLPPLPDPGDWDIEPNHSQIGFTARHIGLARIHGRFNNFAGAVRIADRMEDSAMHVIIDAASIDTNVQMRDDHLRSGDFLDVGRYPTLEFYSERFVHRGGSRWGVTGALTLHGVSRTVTLDTQYLGIGNGLEGETRAACRATTELHREDFTLTWQTMLARGIAVVGPSIVIDLDIQIVPKG
;
A
#
# COMPACT_ATOMS: atom_id res chain seq x y z
N MET A 1 -11.82 -22.46 -81.20
CA MET A 1 -10.61 -21.95 -80.53
C MET A 1 -10.96 -21.58 -79.11
N PHE A 2 -10.21 -22.16 -78.17
CA PHE A 2 -9.89 -21.79 -76.78
C PHE A 2 -10.41 -20.43 -76.25
N GLY A 3 -10.84 -20.23 -75.00
CA GLY A 3 -10.80 -21.08 -73.80
C GLY A 3 -11.50 -20.39 -72.60
N ARG A 4 -11.78 -21.18 -71.55
CA ARG A 4 -12.33 -20.77 -70.24
C ARG A 4 -11.34 -19.89 -69.47
N TRP A 5 -11.85 -18.92 -68.71
CA TRP A 5 -11.20 -18.49 -67.46
C TRP A 5 -12.26 -18.26 -66.37
N LEU A 6 -12.19 -19.10 -65.33
CA LEU A 6 -12.85 -18.93 -64.03
C LEU A 6 -11.81 -18.37 -63.05
N GLY A 7 -12.23 -17.44 -62.19
CA GLY A 7 -11.52 -17.00 -60.98
C GLY A 7 -12.34 -15.89 -60.33
N ASN A 8 -13.32 -16.18 -59.46
CA ASN A 8 -13.24 -16.57 -58.05
C ASN A 8 -12.70 -15.47 -57.10
N ARG A 9 -13.65 -14.92 -56.33
CA ARG A 9 -13.63 -14.45 -54.94
C ARG A 9 -12.56 -13.47 -54.44
N GLY A 10 -13.06 -12.47 -53.72
CA GLY A 10 -12.33 -11.79 -52.65
C GLY A 10 -13.09 -10.62 -52.06
N HIS A 11 -14.25 -10.87 -51.44
CA HIS A 11 -14.88 -9.85 -50.59
C HIS A 11 -14.04 -9.76 -49.31
N ALA A 12 -13.04 -8.89 -49.31
CA ALA A 12 -12.25 -8.58 -48.14
C ALA A 12 -13.11 -7.73 -47.20
N GLY A 13 -13.82 -8.39 -46.28
CA GLY A 13 -14.38 -7.76 -45.10
C GLY A 13 -13.22 -7.23 -44.25
N GLY A 14 -12.94 -5.94 -44.37
CA GLY A 14 -12.04 -5.24 -43.46
C GLY A 14 -12.58 -5.37 -42.04
N ARG A 15 -11.89 -6.13 -41.20
CA ARG A 15 -12.09 -6.08 -39.75
C ARG A 15 -11.78 -4.66 -39.31
N GLY A 16 -12.80 -3.85 -39.07
CA GLY A 16 -12.65 -2.60 -38.36
C GLY A 16 -12.00 -2.92 -37.01
N GLY A 17 -10.81 -2.37 -36.77
CA GLY A 17 -10.16 -2.49 -35.46
C GLY A 17 -11.11 -1.96 -34.38
N ALA A 18 -11.04 -2.53 -33.18
CA ALA A 18 -11.95 -2.23 -32.07
C ALA A 18 -12.03 -0.72 -31.67
N LEU A 19 -11.17 0.12 -32.26
CA LEU A 19 -11.07 1.56 -32.02
C LEU A 19 -11.47 2.43 -33.22
N ALA A 20 -12.03 1.87 -34.31
CA ALA A 20 -12.30 2.58 -35.56
C ALA A 20 -13.27 3.78 -35.44
N GLY A 21 -13.95 3.94 -34.30
CA GLY A 21 -14.83 5.09 -34.01
C GLY A 21 -14.29 6.10 -32.99
N PHE A 22 -13.10 5.88 -32.40
CA PHE A 22 -12.58 6.75 -31.35
C PHE A 22 -11.77 7.91 -31.95
N GLN A 23 -12.25 9.14 -31.82
CA GLN A 23 -11.53 10.33 -32.29
C GLN A 23 -10.51 10.77 -31.25
N VAL A 24 -9.23 10.53 -31.55
CA VAL A 24 -8.10 10.99 -30.76
C VAL A 24 -7.79 12.44 -31.12
N PRO A 25 -7.47 13.33 -30.15
CA PRO A 25 -6.97 14.67 -30.46
C PRO A 25 -5.79 14.57 -31.42
N ARG A 26 -5.66 15.55 -32.35
CA ARG A 26 -4.65 15.45 -33.41
C ARG A 26 -3.26 15.19 -32.87
N THR A 27 -2.84 15.85 -31.80
CA THR A 27 -1.50 15.69 -31.19
C THR A 27 -1.32 14.48 -30.28
N ALA A 28 -2.30 13.57 -30.22
CA ALA A 28 -2.32 12.43 -29.31
C ALA A 28 -2.42 11.11 -30.07
N GLY A 29 -2.04 10.04 -29.39
CA GLY A 29 -2.29 8.67 -29.80
C GLY A 29 -2.93 7.87 -28.66
N VAL A 30 -3.21 6.61 -28.94
CA VAL A 30 -3.80 5.68 -27.99
C VAL A 30 -2.77 4.62 -27.64
N LEU A 31 -2.65 4.34 -26.35
CA LEU A 31 -1.93 3.19 -25.81
C LEU A 31 -2.93 2.17 -25.30
N SER A 32 -2.70 0.90 -25.61
CA SER A 32 -3.43 -0.21 -24.98
C SER A 32 -2.56 -1.40 -24.66
N CYS A 33 -2.97 -2.17 -23.66
CA CYS A 33 -2.51 -3.53 -23.44
C CYS A 33 -3.61 -4.35 -22.76
N ARG A 34 -3.41 -5.67 -22.69
CA ARG A 34 -4.20 -6.55 -21.85
C ARG A 34 -3.31 -7.14 -20.76
N VAL A 35 -3.67 -6.94 -19.51
CA VAL A 35 -2.92 -7.42 -18.35
C VAL A 35 -3.45 -8.80 -17.97
N LEU A 36 -2.56 -9.78 -17.98
CA LEU A 36 -2.87 -11.18 -17.69
C LEU A 36 -2.00 -11.70 -16.55
N ASP A 37 -2.48 -12.71 -15.86
CA ASP A 37 -1.69 -13.49 -14.91
C ASP A 37 -0.91 -14.61 -15.65
N PRO A 38 -0.03 -15.37 -14.97
CA PRO A 38 0.73 -16.46 -15.58
C PRO A 38 -0.10 -17.62 -16.15
N VAL A 39 -1.39 -17.73 -15.80
CA VAL A 39 -2.30 -18.73 -16.35
C VAL A 39 -3.20 -18.17 -17.46
N ASN A 40 -2.92 -16.95 -17.92
CA ASN A 40 -3.62 -16.19 -18.97
C ASN A 40 -5.03 -15.73 -18.61
N GLU A 41 -5.34 -15.61 -17.32
CA GLU A 41 -6.56 -14.98 -16.86
C GLU A 41 -6.38 -13.45 -16.73
N PRO A 42 -7.42 -12.65 -17.01
CA PRO A 42 -7.34 -11.21 -16.83
C PRO A 42 -7.12 -10.78 -15.38
N VAL A 43 -6.13 -9.93 -15.15
CA VAL A 43 -5.91 -9.31 -13.83
C VAL A 43 -6.84 -8.11 -13.70
N GLN A 44 -7.82 -8.24 -12.82
CA GLN A 44 -8.76 -7.17 -12.49
C GLN A 44 -8.14 -6.21 -11.49
N GLN A 45 -8.55 -4.93 -11.54
CA GLN A 45 -8.10 -3.89 -10.61
C GLN A 45 -6.56 -3.73 -10.54
N ALA A 46 -5.85 -4.10 -11.61
CA ALA A 46 -4.44 -3.81 -11.71
C ALA A 46 -4.28 -2.31 -11.96
N GLU A 47 -3.58 -1.63 -11.07
CA GLU A 47 -3.27 -0.22 -11.26
C GLU A 47 -2.22 -0.08 -12.36
N PHE A 48 -2.47 0.81 -13.31
CA PHE A 48 -1.50 1.19 -14.32
C PHE A 48 -1.16 2.68 -14.19
N THR A 49 0.10 3.01 -14.47
CA THR A 49 0.56 4.39 -14.57
C THR A 49 1.41 4.57 -15.81
N VAL A 50 1.15 5.63 -16.56
CA VAL A 50 1.96 6.06 -17.70
C VAL A 50 2.77 7.27 -17.28
N THR A 51 4.08 7.18 -17.41
CA THR A 51 5.04 8.25 -17.09
C THR A 51 5.83 8.66 -18.31
N ASP A 52 6.19 9.94 -18.41
CA ASP A 52 7.10 10.42 -19.44
C ASP A 52 8.57 10.07 -19.13
N SER A 53 9.47 10.43 -20.03
CA SER A 53 10.91 10.20 -19.87
C SER A 53 11.52 10.89 -18.65
N ALA A 54 10.91 11.98 -18.16
CA ALA A 54 11.29 12.69 -16.95
C ALA A 54 10.69 12.08 -15.67
N GLY A 55 9.93 10.99 -15.78
CA GLY A 55 9.27 10.31 -14.66
C GLY A 55 8.00 10.98 -14.17
N ARG A 56 7.48 11.99 -14.90
CA ARG A 56 6.23 12.65 -14.52
C ARG A 56 5.05 11.77 -14.93
N ARG A 57 4.11 11.58 -14.02
CA ARG A 57 2.86 10.88 -14.31
C ARG A 57 2.01 11.68 -15.30
N ILE A 58 1.68 11.05 -16.41
CA ILE A 58 0.80 11.61 -17.46
C ILE A 58 -0.63 11.15 -17.22
N THR A 59 -0.83 9.87 -16.94
CA THR A 59 -2.14 9.29 -16.64
C THR A 59 -1.98 7.97 -15.89
N GLY A 60 -3.08 7.45 -15.38
CA GLY A 60 -3.16 6.12 -14.78
C GLY A 60 -4.59 5.80 -14.38
N GLY A 61 -4.83 4.57 -13.99
CA GLY A 61 -6.13 4.06 -13.58
C GLY A 61 -6.03 2.59 -13.23
N GLU A 62 -7.17 1.90 -13.24
CA GLU A 62 -7.23 0.46 -13.06
C GLU A 62 -7.56 -0.23 -14.38
N THR A 63 -7.18 -1.50 -14.50
CA THR A 63 -7.68 -2.35 -15.58
C THR A 63 -9.20 -2.51 -15.48
N ASP A 64 -9.84 -2.65 -16.63
CA ASP A 64 -11.24 -3.07 -16.68
C ASP A 64 -11.39 -4.54 -16.20
N PRO A 65 -12.62 -5.06 -16.01
CA PRO A 65 -12.84 -6.45 -15.60
C PRO A 65 -12.27 -7.51 -16.56
N PHE A 66 -11.84 -7.12 -17.77
CA PHE A 66 -11.22 -7.98 -18.78
C PHE A 66 -9.70 -7.79 -18.88
N GLY A 67 -9.10 -7.07 -17.93
CA GLY A 67 -7.67 -6.80 -17.85
C GLY A 67 -7.19 -5.72 -18.81
N SER A 68 -8.08 -4.99 -19.48
CA SER A 68 -7.68 -4.04 -20.51
C SER A 68 -7.21 -2.72 -19.89
N VAL A 69 -6.10 -2.21 -20.42
CA VAL A 69 -5.66 -0.83 -20.23
C VAL A 69 -5.87 -0.08 -21.53
N LEU A 70 -6.49 1.10 -21.45
CA LEU A 70 -6.62 2.02 -22.56
C LEU A 70 -6.36 3.44 -22.08
N ALA A 71 -5.40 4.11 -22.70
CA ALA A 71 -5.04 5.48 -22.36
C ALA A 71 -4.81 6.31 -23.62
N THR A 72 -5.33 7.53 -23.64
CA THR A 72 -4.97 8.53 -24.65
C THR A 72 -3.87 9.42 -24.08
N VAL A 73 -2.75 9.53 -24.77
CA VAL A 73 -1.60 10.35 -24.37
C VAL A 73 -1.06 11.14 -25.56
N PRO A 74 -0.39 12.29 -25.35
CA PRO A 74 0.31 12.98 -26.43
C PRO A 74 1.28 12.06 -27.18
N ALA A 75 1.66 12.43 -28.39
CA ALA A 75 2.75 11.72 -29.07
C ALA A 75 4.06 11.88 -28.28
N GLY A 76 4.79 10.78 -28.06
CA GLY A 76 6.02 10.77 -27.27
C GLY A 76 6.42 9.39 -26.77
N ASP A 77 7.51 9.37 -26.00
CA ASP A 77 8.03 8.16 -25.35
C ASP A 77 7.62 8.12 -23.89
N TYR A 78 7.12 6.95 -23.47
CA TYR A 78 6.57 6.73 -22.15
C TYR A 78 7.07 5.42 -21.53
N ARG A 79 6.92 5.32 -20.21
CA ARG A 79 6.97 4.05 -19.49
C ARG A 79 5.59 3.74 -18.92
N LEU A 80 5.10 2.55 -19.21
CA LEU A 80 3.96 1.93 -18.57
C LEU A 80 4.46 1.15 -17.35
N ALA A 81 3.90 1.42 -16.19
CA ALA A 81 4.02 0.58 -15.01
C ALA A 81 2.65 -0.07 -14.74
N VAL A 82 2.63 -1.37 -14.40
CA VAL A 82 1.41 -2.08 -13.97
C VAL A 82 1.71 -2.79 -12.65
N THR A 83 0.84 -2.60 -11.67
CA THR A 83 0.95 -3.18 -10.33
C THR A 83 -0.37 -3.82 -9.94
N ALA A 84 -0.31 -5.00 -9.32
CA ALA A 84 -1.46 -5.70 -8.79
C ALA A 84 -1.06 -6.47 -7.53
N GLU A 85 -1.99 -6.65 -6.60
CA GLU A 85 -1.75 -7.44 -5.39
C GLU A 85 -1.35 -8.87 -5.76
N GLY A 86 -0.31 -9.40 -5.11
CA GLY A 86 0.24 -10.72 -5.40
C GLY A 86 1.20 -10.80 -6.60
N PHE A 87 1.40 -9.72 -7.36
CA PHE A 87 2.25 -9.71 -8.54
C PHE A 87 3.43 -8.74 -8.45
N SER A 88 4.54 -9.10 -9.09
CA SER A 88 5.69 -8.21 -9.27
C SER A 88 5.31 -7.08 -10.23
N PRO A 89 5.70 -5.81 -9.94
CA PRO A 89 5.46 -4.70 -10.84
C PRO A 89 6.03 -4.96 -12.24
N PHE A 90 5.21 -4.75 -13.26
CA PHE A 90 5.67 -4.73 -14.65
C PHE A 90 6.09 -3.31 -15.04
N HIS A 91 7.17 -3.20 -15.80
CA HIS A 91 7.60 -1.95 -16.43
C HIS A 91 7.89 -2.19 -17.92
N GLY A 92 7.25 -1.41 -18.79
CA GLY A 92 7.44 -1.49 -20.23
C GLY A 92 7.63 -0.10 -20.85
N ALA A 93 8.50 0.01 -21.84
CA ALA A 93 8.63 1.21 -22.65
C ALA A 93 7.60 1.20 -23.79
N VAL A 94 7.08 2.36 -24.13
CA VAL A 94 6.11 2.53 -25.22
C VAL A 94 6.26 3.89 -25.89
N THR A 95 6.34 3.87 -27.21
CA THR A 95 6.31 5.07 -28.05
C THR A 95 4.93 5.21 -28.65
N VAL A 96 4.31 6.37 -28.45
CA VAL A 96 2.99 6.71 -29.00
C VAL A 96 3.19 7.75 -30.10
N SER A 97 2.69 7.45 -31.30
CA SER A 97 2.73 8.39 -32.44
C SER A 97 1.40 9.11 -32.62
N GLU A 98 1.45 10.26 -33.28
CA GLU A 98 0.30 11.09 -33.60
C GLU A 98 -0.78 10.30 -34.38
N GLY A 99 -2.01 10.27 -33.87
CA GLY A 99 -3.13 9.55 -34.50
C GLY A 99 -2.98 8.03 -34.56
N ALA A 100 -1.96 7.46 -33.91
CA ALA A 100 -1.65 6.04 -33.95
C ALA A 100 -2.16 5.30 -32.70
N HIS A 101 -2.29 3.99 -32.85
CA HIS A 101 -2.58 3.06 -31.75
C HIS A 101 -1.32 2.24 -31.43
N ALA A 102 -0.70 2.53 -30.30
CA ALA A 102 0.40 1.77 -29.72
C ALA A 102 -0.16 0.63 -28.85
N ASN A 103 -0.24 -0.57 -29.43
CA ASN A 103 -0.68 -1.76 -28.71
C ASN A 103 0.53 -2.55 -28.20
N LEU A 104 0.68 -2.69 -26.89
CA LEU A 104 1.74 -3.52 -26.29
C LEU A 104 1.38 -5.02 -26.29
N GLY A 105 0.16 -5.39 -26.68
CA GLY A 105 -0.32 -6.76 -26.61
C GLY A 105 -0.60 -7.21 -25.18
N ASP A 106 -0.31 -8.48 -24.90
CA ASP A 106 -0.51 -9.07 -23.58
C ASP A 106 0.69 -8.77 -22.66
N VAL A 107 0.40 -8.17 -21.52
CA VAL A 107 1.33 -7.91 -20.41
C VAL A 107 1.06 -8.95 -19.34
N THR A 108 1.87 -10.01 -19.33
CA THR A 108 1.76 -11.07 -18.32
C THR A 108 2.53 -10.69 -17.06
N LEU A 109 1.81 -10.45 -15.96
CA LEU A 109 2.42 -10.21 -14.66
C LEU A 109 3.04 -11.48 -14.10
N GLN A 110 4.12 -11.33 -13.34
CA GLN A 110 4.78 -12.44 -12.66
C GLN A 110 4.34 -12.48 -11.20
N VAL A 111 4.12 -13.67 -10.63
CA VAL A 111 3.81 -13.80 -9.21
C VAL A 111 4.96 -13.23 -8.38
N ALA A 112 4.63 -12.33 -7.46
CA ALA A 112 5.62 -11.74 -6.58
C ALA A 112 6.15 -12.80 -5.62
N GLN A 113 7.47 -12.99 -5.63
CA GLN A 113 8.14 -13.92 -4.73
C GLN A 113 8.22 -13.31 -3.33
N LEU A 114 7.94 -14.13 -2.32
CA LEU A 114 8.15 -13.76 -0.92
C LEU A 114 9.66 -13.67 -0.65
N PRO A 115 10.19 -12.52 -0.17
CA PRO A 115 11.58 -12.45 0.25
C PRO A 115 11.87 -13.43 1.39
N PRO A 116 13.14 -13.87 1.57
CA PRO A 116 13.51 -14.75 2.68
C PRO A 116 12.99 -14.21 4.01
N LEU A 117 12.28 -15.05 4.76
CA LEU A 117 11.76 -14.73 6.08
C LEU A 117 12.84 -14.93 7.14
N PRO A 118 12.74 -14.25 8.31
CA PRO A 118 13.67 -14.45 9.40
C PRO A 118 13.65 -15.89 9.89
N ASP A 119 14.78 -16.39 10.38
CA ASP A 119 14.84 -17.74 10.95
C ASP A 119 13.90 -17.86 12.16
N PRO A 120 13.28 -19.05 12.38
CA PRO A 120 12.47 -19.30 13.55
C PRO A 120 13.24 -19.02 14.84
N GLY A 121 12.57 -18.38 15.80
CA GLY A 121 13.18 -17.95 17.05
C GLY A 121 12.48 -16.75 17.66
N ASP A 122 13.02 -16.28 18.79
CA ASP A 122 12.57 -15.07 19.45
C ASP A 122 13.35 -13.87 18.93
N TRP A 123 12.63 -12.79 18.65
CA TRP A 123 13.14 -11.52 18.16
C TRP A 123 12.57 -10.39 19.01
N ASP A 124 13.34 -9.33 19.20
CA ASP A 124 12.89 -8.11 19.89
C ASP A 124 12.87 -6.94 18.90
N ILE A 125 11.89 -6.05 19.06
CA ILE A 125 11.89 -4.75 18.38
C ILE A 125 13.10 -3.96 18.86
N GLU A 126 13.91 -3.47 17.92
CA GLU A 126 15.03 -2.60 18.21
C GLU A 126 14.53 -1.14 18.20
N PRO A 127 14.42 -0.46 19.36
CA PRO A 127 13.72 0.82 19.42
C PRO A 127 14.45 1.97 18.73
N ASN A 128 15.79 1.92 18.59
CA ASN A 128 16.55 3.05 18.02
C ASN A 128 16.41 3.17 16.50
N HIS A 129 16.04 2.08 15.82
CA HIS A 129 15.76 2.05 14.38
C HIS A 129 14.30 1.70 14.09
N SER A 130 13.42 1.96 15.06
CA SER A 130 11.98 1.77 14.93
C SER A 130 11.23 3.06 15.24
N GLN A 131 10.06 3.22 14.63
CA GLN A 131 9.18 4.37 14.83
C GLN A 131 7.72 3.93 14.86
N ILE A 132 6.97 4.48 15.82
CA ILE A 132 5.51 4.44 15.88
C ILE A 132 5.00 5.87 15.70
N GLY A 133 4.60 6.20 14.47
CA GLY A 133 4.07 7.50 14.09
C GLY A 133 2.55 7.51 13.98
N PHE A 134 1.96 8.68 14.17
CA PHE A 134 0.56 8.91 13.88
C PHE A 134 0.31 10.29 13.26
N THR A 135 -0.76 10.39 12.49
CA THR A 135 -1.21 11.62 11.85
C THR A 135 -2.70 11.84 12.10
N ALA A 136 -3.04 12.98 12.71
CA ALA A 136 -4.41 13.43 12.92
C ALA A 136 -4.74 14.66 12.05
N ARG A 137 -6.01 14.83 11.67
CA ARG A 137 -6.47 16.05 10.98
C ARG A 137 -6.94 17.10 11.97
N HIS A 138 -6.43 18.32 11.86
CA HIS A 138 -6.88 19.49 12.60
C HIS A 138 -7.82 20.32 11.73
N ILE A 139 -9.05 20.54 12.20
CA ILE A 139 -10.15 21.27 11.54
C ILE A 139 -10.38 20.88 10.06
N GLY A 140 -10.06 19.64 9.70
CA GLY A 140 -10.16 19.11 8.33
C GLY A 140 -9.10 19.63 7.35
N LEU A 141 -8.23 20.56 7.76
CA LEU A 141 -7.28 21.25 6.88
C LEU A 141 -5.82 20.83 7.14
N ALA A 142 -5.34 21.05 8.36
CA ALA A 142 -3.94 20.82 8.69
C ALA A 142 -3.72 19.39 9.23
N ARG A 143 -2.49 18.88 9.12
CA ARG A 143 -2.07 17.60 9.71
C ARG A 143 -1.27 17.87 10.98
N ILE A 144 -1.64 17.18 12.06
CA ILE A 144 -0.85 17.09 13.29
C ILE A 144 -0.13 15.75 13.22
N HIS A 145 1.19 15.79 13.21
CA HIS A 145 2.02 14.59 13.30
C HIS A 145 2.45 14.40 14.74
N GLY A 146 2.46 13.16 15.19
CA GLY A 146 3.03 12.78 16.47
C GLY A 146 3.63 11.38 16.41
N ARG A 147 4.23 10.99 17.52
CA ARG A 147 4.85 9.68 17.70
C ARG A 147 4.82 9.26 19.17
N PHE A 148 5.11 8.00 19.41
CA PHE A 148 5.46 7.49 20.74
C PHE A 148 6.96 7.20 20.77
N ASN A 149 7.66 7.77 21.75
CA ASN A 149 9.12 7.68 21.85
C ASN A 149 9.60 6.46 22.68
N ASN A 150 8.72 5.78 23.41
CA ASN A 150 9.08 4.65 24.27
C ASN A 150 8.12 3.48 24.04
N PHE A 151 8.68 2.37 23.56
CA PHE A 151 7.96 1.14 23.27
C PHE A 151 8.92 -0.04 23.29
N ALA A 152 8.38 -1.23 23.48
CA ALA A 152 9.08 -2.49 23.35
C ALA A 152 8.15 -3.50 22.68
N GLY A 153 8.72 -4.49 22.02
CA GLY A 153 7.93 -5.60 21.50
C GLY A 153 8.77 -6.84 21.30
N ALA A 154 8.12 -7.98 21.43
CA ALA A 154 8.69 -9.29 21.19
C ALA A 154 7.92 -9.98 20.07
N VAL A 155 8.65 -10.67 19.20
CA VAL A 155 8.11 -11.43 18.07
C VAL A 155 8.71 -12.83 18.13
N ARG A 156 7.86 -13.85 18.28
CA ARG A 156 8.24 -15.24 18.11
C ARG A 156 7.93 -15.65 16.68
N ILE A 157 8.98 -15.87 15.89
CA ILE A 157 8.89 -16.39 14.53
C ILE A 157 8.84 -17.92 14.60
N ALA A 158 7.79 -18.53 14.06
CA ALA A 158 7.66 -19.97 13.93
C ALA A 158 8.13 -20.46 12.54
N ASP A 159 8.22 -21.79 12.36
CA ASP A 159 8.54 -22.40 11.05
C ASP A 159 7.58 -21.94 9.94
N ARG A 160 6.32 -21.70 10.32
CA ARG A 160 5.29 -21.10 9.48
C ARG A 160 4.94 -19.74 10.05
N MET A 161 4.95 -18.71 9.21
CA MET A 161 4.67 -17.35 9.68
C MET A 161 3.24 -17.19 10.24
N GLU A 162 2.29 -18.02 9.81
CA GLU A 162 0.92 -18.01 10.34
C GLU A 162 0.84 -18.47 11.81
N ASP A 163 1.83 -19.23 12.28
CA ASP A 163 1.93 -19.75 13.66
C ASP A 163 2.81 -18.85 14.55
N SER A 164 3.32 -17.75 14.01
CA SER A 164 4.10 -16.74 14.74
C SER A 164 3.23 -15.90 15.67
N ALA A 165 3.84 -15.24 16.64
CA ALA A 165 3.15 -14.36 17.57
C ALA A 165 3.98 -13.10 17.87
N MET A 166 3.31 -11.99 18.13
CA MET A 166 3.90 -10.70 18.46
C MET A 166 3.12 -10.05 19.60
N HIS A 167 3.85 -9.42 20.51
CA HIS A 167 3.30 -8.55 21.55
C HIS A 167 4.10 -7.25 21.60
N VAL A 168 3.41 -6.11 21.53
CA VAL A 168 4.01 -4.77 21.60
C VAL A 168 3.36 -3.99 22.74
N ILE A 169 4.19 -3.33 23.54
CA ILE A 169 3.78 -2.43 24.62
C ILE A 169 4.34 -1.04 24.31
N ILE A 170 3.50 -0.03 24.36
CA ILE A 170 3.83 1.37 24.12
C ILE A 170 3.53 2.16 25.39
N ASP A 171 4.49 2.95 25.86
CA ASP A 171 4.29 3.87 26.97
C ASP A 171 3.45 5.06 26.50
N ALA A 172 2.23 5.18 27.03
CA ALA A 172 1.29 6.23 26.66
C ALA A 172 1.82 7.63 26.98
N ALA A 173 2.64 7.77 28.04
CA ALA A 173 3.22 9.05 28.43
C ALA A 173 4.30 9.52 27.44
N SER A 174 4.84 8.62 26.60
CA SER A 174 5.87 8.95 25.61
C SER A 174 5.34 9.64 24.35
N ILE A 175 4.05 9.94 24.30
CA ILE A 175 3.44 10.72 23.21
C ILE A 175 4.15 12.07 23.04
N ASP A 176 4.46 12.40 21.79
CA ASP A 176 5.17 13.61 21.42
C ASP A 176 4.65 14.12 20.08
N THR A 177 4.10 15.33 20.11
CA THR A 177 3.63 16.08 18.93
C THR A 177 4.48 17.34 18.69
N ASN A 178 5.61 17.43 19.36
CA ASN A 178 6.53 18.57 19.38
C ASN A 178 5.91 19.87 19.94
N VAL A 179 4.86 19.76 20.76
CA VAL A 179 4.19 20.90 21.39
C VAL A 179 3.82 20.50 22.82
N GLN A 180 4.68 20.88 23.78
CA GLN A 180 4.58 20.46 25.18
C GLN A 180 3.17 20.62 25.77
N MET A 181 2.53 21.78 25.58
CA MET A 181 1.18 22.03 26.10
C MET A 181 0.14 21.06 25.53
N ARG A 182 0.28 20.66 24.26
CA ARG A 182 -0.62 19.67 23.65
C ARG A 182 -0.30 18.29 24.18
N ASP A 183 0.97 17.94 24.32
CA ASP A 183 1.38 16.63 24.84
C ASP A 183 0.93 16.44 26.30
N ASP A 184 1.02 17.49 27.13
CA ASP A 184 0.50 17.48 28.49
C ASP A 184 -1.01 17.27 28.55
N HIS A 185 -1.76 17.89 27.63
CA HIS A 185 -3.20 17.68 27.51
C HIS A 185 -3.53 16.27 26.97
N LEU A 186 -2.78 15.76 26.00
CA LEU A 186 -2.99 14.40 25.48
C LEU A 186 -2.71 13.32 26.54
N ARG A 187 -1.83 13.60 27.52
CA ARG A 187 -1.56 12.71 28.66
C ARG A 187 -2.62 12.78 29.75
N SER A 188 -3.43 13.83 29.81
CA SER A 188 -4.38 14.06 30.90
C SER A 188 -5.56 13.08 30.88
N GLY A 189 -6.35 13.09 31.95
CA GLY A 189 -7.60 12.32 32.05
C GLY A 189 -8.69 12.71 31.03
N ASP A 190 -8.51 13.82 30.30
CA ASP A 190 -9.42 14.22 29.23
C ASP A 190 -9.13 13.48 27.91
N PHE A 191 -7.97 12.80 27.82
CA PHE A 191 -7.54 12.09 26.62
C PHE A 191 -6.96 10.71 26.95
N LEU A 192 -5.63 10.49 26.93
CA LEU A 192 -5.07 9.14 27.15
C LEU A 192 -5.17 8.65 28.60
N ASP A 193 -5.39 9.55 29.56
CA ASP A 193 -5.44 9.25 31.00
C ASP A 193 -4.29 8.33 31.43
N VAL A 194 -3.05 8.77 31.17
CA VAL A 194 -1.85 7.91 31.32
C VAL A 194 -1.60 7.48 32.77
N GLY A 195 -2.25 8.16 33.74
CA GLY A 195 -2.23 7.73 35.15
C GLY A 195 -3.07 6.47 35.40
N ARG A 196 -4.11 6.23 34.61
CA ARG A 196 -4.98 5.04 34.70
C ARG A 196 -4.66 4.00 33.62
N TYR A 197 -4.27 4.45 32.43
CA TYR A 197 -3.93 3.62 31.28
C TYR A 197 -2.50 3.94 30.80
N PRO A 198 -1.47 3.48 31.54
CA PRO A 198 -0.08 3.84 31.25
C PRO A 198 0.45 3.22 29.95
N THR A 199 -0.19 2.17 29.45
CA THR A 199 0.26 1.43 28.26
C THR A 199 -0.82 1.34 27.18
N LEU A 200 -0.37 1.33 25.92
CA LEU A 200 -1.13 0.78 24.80
C LEU A 200 -0.50 -0.59 24.48
N GLU A 201 -1.32 -1.60 24.26
CA GLU A 201 -0.83 -2.97 24.03
C GLU A 201 -1.43 -3.57 22.77
N PHE A 202 -0.59 -4.20 21.94
CA PHE A 202 -1.03 -4.92 20.75
C PHE A 202 -0.58 -6.38 20.81
N TYR A 203 -1.53 -7.31 20.71
CA TYR A 203 -1.27 -8.75 20.60
C TYR A 203 -1.72 -9.25 19.24
N SER A 204 -0.81 -9.86 18.48
CA SER A 204 -1.16 -10.46 17.19
C SER A 204 -2.03 -11.70 17.37
N GLU A 205 -3.00 -11.89 16.50
CA GLU A 205 -3.85 -13.07 16.43
C GLU A 205 -3.65 -13.85 15.12
N ARG A 206 -3.27 -13.16 14.04
CA ARG A 206 -3.16 -13.79 12.72
C ARG A 206 -2.23 -13.03 11.77
N PHE A 207 -1.35 -13.77 11.11
CA PHE A 207 -0.52 -13.30 10.00
C PHE A 207 -1.05 -13.90 8.69
N VAL A 208 -1.23 -13.08 7.65
CA VAL A 208 -1.74 -13.51 6.34
C VAL A 208 -0.82 -13.01 5.26
N HIS A 209 -0.22 -13.92 4.49
CA HIS A 209 0.53 -13.56 3.30
C HIS A 209 -0.44 -13.04 2.22
N ARG A 210 -0.19 -11.84 1.71
CA ARG A 210 -0.95 -11.20 0.62
C ARG A 210 -0.20 -11.20 -0.71
N GLY A 211 0.87 -11.98 -0.79
CA GLY A 211 1.73 -12.11 -1.96
C GLY A 211 2.91 -11.14 -1.97
N GLY A 212 4.00 -11.54 -2.63
CA GLY A 212 5.25 -10.80 -2.57
C GLY A 212 5.71 -10.55 -1.14
N SER A 213 6.03 -9.30 -0.82
CA SER A 213 6.40 -8.90 0.54
C SER A 213 5.25 -8.34 1.38
N ARG A 214 4.00 -8.47 0.92
CA ARG A 214 2.82 -7.92 1.62
C ARG A 214 2.21 -8.92 2.58
N TRP A 215 1.81 -8.42 3.75
CA TRP A 215 1.23 -9.18 4.84
C TRP A 215 0.10 -8.40 5.49
N GLY A 216 -0.96 -9.10 5.91
CA GLY A 216 -1.93 -8.57 6.86
C GLY A 216 -1.64 -9.13 8.24
N VAL A 217 -1.46 -8.25 9.24
CA VAL A 217 -1.28 -8.66 10.65
C VAL A 217 -2.49 -8.19 11.44
N THR A 218 -3.37 -9.12 11.80
CA THR A 218 -4.56 -8.83 12.62
C THR A 218 -4.24 -9.12 14.08
N GLY A 219 -4.69 -8.26 14.99
CA GLY A 219 -4.52 -8.44 16.42
C GLY A 219 -5.42 -7.55 17.27
N ALA A 220 -5.39 -7.77 18.58
CA ALA A 220 -6.11 -6.97 19.56
C ALA A 220 -5.26 -5.79 20.02
N LEU A 221 -5.70 -4.56 19.74
CA LEU A 221 -5.16 -3.32 20.29
C LEU A 221 -5.97 -2.93 21.51
N THR A 222 -5.32 -2.81 22.67
CA THR A 222 -5.88 -2.23 23.89
C THR A 222 -5.37 -0.81 24.05
N LEU A 223 -6.31 0.14 24.11
CA LEU A 223 -6.03 1.56 24.24
C LEU A 223 -7.13 2.20 25.09
N HIS A 224 -6.72 2.98 26.11
CA HIS A 224 -7.63 3.62 27.06
C HIS A 224 -8.65 2.63 27.69
N GLY A 225 -8.16 1.43 28.07
CA GLY A 225 -8.96 0.39 28.70
C GLY A 225 -9.94 -0.37 27.78
N VAL A 226 -9.92 -0.09 26.48
CA VAL A 226 -10.79 -0.74 25.49
C VAL A 226 -9.96 -1.53 24.49
N SER A 227 -10.32 -2.79 24.26
CA SER A 227 -9.69 -3.65 23.26
C SER A 227 -10.50 -3.72 21.97
N ARG A 228 -9.83 -3.54 20.82
CA ARG A 228 -10.42 -3.64 19.48
C ARG A 228 -9.52 -4.45 18.55
N THR A 229 -10.12 -5.20 17.65
CA THR A 229 -9.40 -5.88 16.57
C THR A 229 -8.95 -4.84 15.54
N VAL A 230 -7.64 -4.81 15.26
CA VAL A 230 -7.00 -3.93 14.27
C VAL A 230 -6.22 -4.79 13.30
N THR A 231 -6.21 -4.42 12.03
CA THR A 231 -5.37 -5.07 11.01
C THR A 231 -4.35 -4.08 10.48
N LEU A 232 -3.08 -4.42 10.65
CA LEU A 232 -1.95 -3.72 10.07
C LEU A 232 -1.75 -4.20 8.63
N ASP A 233 -1.69 -3.27 7.69
CA ASP A 233 -1.24 -3.52 6.33
C ASP A 233 0.28 -3.39 6.28
N THR A 234 0.97 -4.53 6.21
CA THR A 234 2.40 -4.64 6.43
C THR A 234 3.12 -4.95 5.12
N GLN A 235 4.17 -4.18 4.85
CA GLN A 235 5.18 -4.49 3.85
C GLN A 235 6.45 -4.96 4.55
N TYR A 236 6.81 -6.22 4.31
CA TYR A 236 8.10 -6.77 4.70
C TYR A 236 9.19 -6.20 3.79
N LEU A 237 10.29 -5.73 4.38
CA LEU A 237 11.40 -5.09 3.68
C LEU A 237 12.60 -6.04 3.50
N GLY A 238 12.54 -7.24 4.09
CA GLY A 238 13.57 -8.26 3.99
C GLY A 238 14.48 -8.34 5.21
N ILE A 239 15.51 -9.19 5.08
CA ILE A 239 16.61 -9.35 6.04
C ILE A 239 17.82 -8.58 5.53
N GLY A 240 18.52 -7.95 6.47
CA GLY A 240 19.85 -7.40 6.26
C GLY A 240 20.75 -7.71 7.45
N ASN A 241 22.00 -7.28 7.35
CA ASN A 241 22.92 -7.26 8.47
C ASN A 241 23.18 -5.81 8.88
N GLY A 242 23.27 -5.57 10.18
CA GLY A 242 23.73 -4.29 10.71
C GLY A 242 25.24 -4.11 10.54
N LEU A 243 25.75 -2.99 11.06
CA LEU A 243 27.15 -2.61 10.90
C LEU A 243 28.10 -3.58 11.61
N GLU A 244 27.64 -4.27 12.65
CA GLU A 244 28.43 -5.22 13.44
C GLU A 244 28.21 -6.67 12.97
N GLY A 245 27.48 -6.86 11.87
CA GLY A 245 27.17 -8.17 11.29
C GLY A 245 25.96 -8.87 11.90
N GLU A 246 25.26 -8.20 12.82
CA GLU A 246 24.06 -8.71 13.46
C GLU A 246 22.88 -8.76 12.48
N THR A 247 22.16 -9.89 12.44
CA THR A 247 21.01 -10.06 11.56
C THR A 247 19.87 -9.14 12.00
N ARG A 248 19.20 -8.52 11.02
CA ARG A 248 18.07 -7.61 11.20
C ARG A 248 16.99 -7.95 10.20
N ALA A 249 15.74 -7.80 10.62
CA ALA A 249 14.60 -7.82 9.70
C ALA A 249 13.79 -6.55 9.86
N ALA A 250 13.19 -6.08 8.77
CA ALA A 250 12.46 -4.80 8.77
C ALA A 250 11.09 -4.92 8.11
N CYS A 251 10.14 -4.13 8.61
CA CYS A 251 8.84 -3.95 7.98
C CYS A 251 8.35 -2.51 8.13
N ARG A 252 7.54 -2.09 7.16
CA ARG A 252 6.67 -0.92 7.29
C ARG A 252 5.24 -1.41 7.45
N ALA A 253 4.45 -0.77 8.29
CA ALA A 253 3.03 -1.09 8.39
C ALA A 253 2.17 0.16 8.59
N THR A 254 0.93 0.11 8.11
CA THR A 254 -0.04 1.19 8.29
C THR A 254 -1.39 0.67 8.73
N THR A 255 -2.16 1.52 9.40
CA THR A 255 -3.58 1.31 9.68
C THR A 255 -4.27 2.65 9.93
N GLU A 256 -5.59 2.68 9.85
CA GLU A 256 -6.40 3.80 10.32
C GLU A 256 -7.16 3.36 11.58
N LEU A 257 -7.16 4.23 12.60
CA LEU A 257 -7.92 4.03 13.83
C LEU A 257 -8.95 5.16 13.99
N HIS A 258 -10.10 4.85 14.57
CA HIS A 258 -11.07 5.86 15.00
C HIS A 258 -11.01 6.02 16.52
N ARG A 259 -10.67 7.22 17.00
CA ARG A 259 -10.47 7.48 18.44
C ARG A 259 -11.68 7.14 19.31
N GLU A 260 -12.88 7.28 18.74
CA GLU A 260 -14.15 7.00 19.41
C GLU A 260 -14.39 5.51 19.68
N ASP A 261 -13.78 4.61 18.91
CA ASP A 261 -13.81 3.16 19.17
C ASP A 261 -13.16 2.78 20.51
N PHE A 262 -12.26 3.65 20.99
CA PHE A 262 -11.50 3.51 22.22
C PHE A 262 -11.92 4.51 23.30
N THR A 263 -13.14 5.04 23.21
CA THR A 263 -13.71 5.99 24.20
C THR A 263 -12.95 7.32 24.34
N LEU A 264 -12.04 7.63 23.43
CA LEU A 264 -11.39 8.93 23.35
C LEU A 264 -12.31 9.94 22.67
N THR A 265 -13.34 10.39 23.39
CA THR A 265 -14.45 11.20 22.84
C THR A 265 -14.25 12.70 22.99
N TRP A 266 -13.05 13.20 23.33
CA TRP A 266 -12.81 14.64 23.48
C TRP A 266 -13.29 15.42 22.25
N GLN A 267 -14.15 16.41 22.45
CA GLN A 267 -14.74 17.21 21.40
C GLN A 267 -14.79 18.65 21.87
N THR A 268 -13.93 19.49 21.31
CA THR A 268 -14.24 20.92 21.19
C THR A 268 -14.82 21.13 19.80
N MET A 269 -16.08 21.56 19.76
CA MET A 269 -16.78 21.84 18.50
C MET A 269 -16.62 23.32 18.15
N LEU A 270 -16.24 23.63 16.91
CA LEU A 270 -16.31 25.00 16.41
C LEU A 270 -17.76 25.35 16.03
N ALA A 271 -18.06 26.65 15.92
CA ALA A 271 -19.30 27.11 15.32
C ALA A 271 -19.46 26.43 13.94
N ARG A 272 -20.64 25.83 13.69
CA ARG A 272 -21.00 24.98 12.53
C ARG A 272 -20.70 23.47 12.62
N GLY A 273 -20.36 22.95 13.81
CA GLY A 273 -20.33 21.50 14.04
C GLY A 273 -19.08 20.79 13.49
N ILE A 274 -18.00 21.53 13.25
CA ILE A 274 -16.71 20.98 12.84
C ILE A 274 -15.91 20.62 14.09
N ALA A 275 -15.50 19.36 14.20
CA ALA A 275 -14.59 18.93 15.25
C ALA A 275 -13.20 19.57 15.05
N VAL A 276 -12.62 20.09 16.13
CA VAL A 276 -11.25 20.66 16.09
C VAL A 276 -10.21 19.61 15.69
N VAL A 277 -10.43 18.35 16.06
CA VAL A 277 -9.60 17.20 15.67
C VAL A 277 -10.50 16.11 15.07
N GLY A 278 -10.12 15.62 13.89
CA GLY A 278 -10.84 14.56 13.18
C GLY A 278 -10.87 13.25 13.98
N PRO A 279 -11.86 12.37 13.72
CA PRO A 279 -11.98 11.09 14.43
C PRO A 279 -10.95 10.05 13.96
N SER A 280 -10.57 10.11 12.68
CA SER A 280 -9.58 9.23 12.06
C SER A 280 -8.15 9.63 12.40
N ILE A 281 -7.36 8.64 12.80
CA ILE A 281 -5.94 8.72 13.08
C ILE A 281 -5.24 7.70 12.19
N VAL A 282 -4.38 8.18 11.28
CA VAL A 282 -3.53 7.29 10.48
C VAL A 282 -2.32 6.92 11.33
N ILE A 283 -1.98 5.64 11.34
CA ILE A 283 -0.81 5.08 12.03
C ILE A 283 0.19 4.64 10.97
N ASP A 284 1.44 5.02 11.16
CA ASP A 284 2.57 4.68 10.30
C ASP A 284 3.68 4.07 11.16
N LEU A 285 4.07 2.84 10.84
CA LEU A 285 5.07 2.06 11.54
C LEU A 285 6.26 1.81 10.62
N ASP A 286 7.46 1.98 11.14
CA ASP A 286 8.72 1.59 10.50
C ASP A 286 9.51 0.83 11.56
N ILE A 287 9.61 -0.49 11.45
CA ILE A 287 10.03 -1.36 12.56
C ILE A 287 11.20 -2.21 12.11
N GLN A 288 12.24 -2.24 12.95
CA GLN A 288 13.31 -3.23 12.87
C GLN A 288 13.24 -4.18 14.06
N ILE A 289 13.48 -5.45 13.79
CA ILE A 289 13.65 -6.48 14.81
C ILE A 289 15.06 -7.08 14.72
N VAL A 290 15.58 -7.49 15.86
CA VAL A 290 16.85 -8.22 16.03
C VAL A 290 16.60 -9.53 16.76
N PRO A 291 17.40 -10.59 16.52
CA PRO A 291 17.29 -11.82 17.30
C PRO A 291 17.44 -11.49 18.78
N LYS A 292 16.62 -12.14 19.61
CA LYS A 292 16.73 -12.03 21.05
C LYS A 292 18.01 -12.73 21.51
N GLY A 293 18.81 -12.02 22.30
CA GLY A 293 20.08 -12.51 22.85
C GLY A 293 19.91 -13.59 23.92
#